data_AF-A0A7M5X479-F1
#
_entry.id   AF-A0A7M5X479-F1
#
_cell.length_a   1.000
_cell.length_b   1.000
_cell.length_c   1.000
_cell.angle_alpha   90.00
_cell.angle_beta   90.00
_cell.angle_gamma   90.00
#
_symmetry.space_group_name_H-M   'P 1'
#
loop_
_entity.id
_entity.type
_entity.pdbx_description
1 polymer ?
#
loop_
_entity_poly.entity_id
_entity_poly.type
_entity_poly.pdbx_seq_one_letter_code
_entity_poly.pdbx_strand_id
1 'polypeptide(L)'
;MAEFITDLFLVTNKDNDAGTFYLDTTMKGHDGNLYESSWRHKGKRLIGFKKSAEDEYVVTDIVVVTDDKDGPDDYAPIPITKDTREKGLKKHTVCYSRGHRQSSEKAITEIYLVNPSKNEAVPPYFTAVSETVNDITICFKTEAIPKIKRPAPSTPPKEQSQLLNTAPKVSVSSGIDGVPFQINPKFNTSSGGSDPLIANMLFVSPEDIQRKYQYSFDLEREVTR
;
A
#
# COMPACT_ATOMS: atom_id res chain seq x y z
N MET A 1 -15.74 7.54 11.91
CA MET A 1 -15.13 6.65 10.89
C MET A 1 -13.69 7.10 10.71
N ALA A 2 -12.72 6.21 10.52
CA ALA A 2 -11.32 6.63 10.38
C ALA A 2 -11.13 7.45 9.09
N GLU A 3 -10.54 8.64 9.23
CA GLU A 3 -10.17 9.50 8.11
C GLU A 3 -8.78 9.13 7.62
N PHE A 4 -8.68 8.80 6.33
CA PHE A 4 -7.41 8.51 5.68
C PHE A 4 -7.01 9.66 4.79
N ILE A 5 -5.72 9.77 4.49
CA ILE A 5 -5.20 10.71 3.52
C ILE A 5 -5.61 10.23 2.12
N THR A 6 -6.12 11.15 1.30
CA THR A 6 -6.68 10.82 -0.02
C THR A 6 -5.94 11.48 -1.16
N ASP A 7 -5.24 12.58 -0.89
CA ASP A 7 -4.44 13.34 -1.84
C ASP A 7 -3.17 13.88 -1.16
N LEU A 8 -2.08 13.94 -1.92
CA LEU A 8 -0.77 14.42 -1.49
C LEU A 8 -0.16 15.27 -2.62
N PHE A 9 0.30 16.47 -2.29
CA PHE A 9 0.83 17.41 -3.28
C PHE A 9 1.87 18.36 -2.66
N LEU A 10 2.63 19.04 -3.51
CA LEU A 10 3.55 20.11 -3.11
C LEU A 10 2.94 21.48 -3.40
N VAL A 11 3.18 22.45 -2.52
CA VAL A 11 2.81 23.86 -2.75
C VAL A 11 3.96 24.81 -2.40
N THR A 12 3.90 26.00 -2.97
CA THR A 12 4.78 27.11 -2.59
C THR A 12 4.22 27.92 -1.44
N ASN A 13 2.91 28.14 -1.46
CA ASN A 13 2.19 28.91 -0.45
C ASN A 13 1.07 28.07 0.16
N LYS A 14 0.78 28.31 1.45
CA LYS A 14 -0.43 27.76 2.08
C LYS A 14 -1.64 28.51 1.54
N ASP A 15 -2.67 27.78 1.17
CA ASP A 15 -3.98 28.33 0.85
C ASP A 15 -4.93 28.10 2.03
N ASN A 16 -6.05 28.80 2.07
CA ASN A 16 -7.12 28.60 3.06
C ASN A 16 -8.24 27.72 2.47
N ASP A 17 -7.85 26.61 1.83
CA ASP A 17 -8.78 25.63 1.28
C ASP A 17 -9.28 24.70 2.39
N ALA A 18 -10.60 24.59 2.52
CA ALA A 18 -11.21 23.74 3.53
C ALA A 18 -10.80 22.26 3.32
N GLY A 19 -10.35 21.60 4.39
CA GLY A 19 -9.94 20.20 4.35
C GLY A 19 -8.54 19.95 3.76
N THR A 20 -7.77 21.00 3.48
CA THR A 20 -6.34 20.87 3.15
C THR A 20 -5.48 21.15 4.37
N PHE A 21 -4.50 20.28 4.62
CA PHE A 21 -3.51 20.41 5.67
C PHE A 21 -2.14 20.66 5.06
N TYR A 22 -1.32 21.50 5.69
CA TYR A 22 0.02 21.84 5.23
C TYR A 22 1.05 21.58 6.32
N LEU A 23 2.15 20.95 5.93
CA LEU A 23 3.31 20.73 6.80
C LEU A 23 4.36 21.82 6.54
N ASP A 24 4.38 22.86 7.36
CA ASP A 24 5.37 23.95 7.30
C ASP A 24 6.45 23.88 8.37
N THR A 25 6.26 23.03 9.36
CA THR A 25 7.26 22.79 10.40
C THR A 25 7.47 21.30 10.63
N THR A 26 8.64 20.97 11.14
CA THR A 26 8.94 19.64 11.68
C THR A 26 8.18 19.40 12.98
N MET A 27 8.26 18.18 13.50
CA MET A 27 7.63 17.80 14.76
C MET A 27 8.12 18.62 15.96
N LYS A 28 9.35 19.13 15.94
CA LYS A 28 9.88 20.04 16.98
C LYS A 28 9.79 21.53 16.60
N GLY A 29 9.08 21.87 15.54
CA GLY A 29 8.85 23.26 15.13
C GLY A 29 9.98 23.88 14.30
N HIS A 30 10.94 23.11 13.79
CA HIS A 30 11.93 23.63 12.84
C HIS A 30 11.29 23.86 11.46
N ASP A 31 11.91 24.68 10.61
CA ASP A 31 11.39 24.98 9.27
C ASP A 31 11.21 23.70 8.44
N GLY A 32 10.01 23.48 7.93
CA GLY A 32 9.62 22.29 7.15
C GLY A 32 9.79 22.45 5.64
N ASN A 33 10.58 23.42 5.19
CA ASN A 33 10.81 23.67 3.77
C ASN A 33 11.61 22.54 3.13
N LEU A 34 11.04 21.85 2.14
CA LEU A 34 11.70 20.76 1.41
C LEU A 34 12.56 21.25 0.24
N TYR A 35 12.55 22.54 -0.09
CA TYR A 35 13.37 23.05 -1.20
C TYR A 35 14.72 23.56 -0.72
N GLU A 36 15.78 22.85 -1.11
CA GLU A 36 17.16 23.29 -0.93
C GLU A 36 17.44 24.48 -1.86
N SER A 37 17.34 25.70 -1.33
CA SER A 37 17.68 26.91 -2.08
C SER A 37 19.00 27.51 -1.62
N SER A 38 19.96 27.57 -2.54
CA SER A 38 21.18 28.38 -2.39
C SER A 38 20.95 29.86 -2.73
N TRP A 39 19.78 30.22 -3.27
CA TRP A 39 19.48 31.56 -3.80
C TRP A 39 18.12 32.09 -3.33
N ARG A 40 18.08 33.30 -2.79
CA ARG A 40 16.95 33.88 -2.01
C ARG A 40 15.61 34.08 -2.74
N HIS A 41 15.45 33.58 -3.98
CA HIS A 41 14.27 33.88 -4.82
C HIS A 41 13.39 32.68 -5.17
N LYS A 42 13.82 31.44 -4.93
CA LYS A 42 12.92 30.29 -5.10
C LYS A 42 12.16 30.08 -3.80
N GLY A 43 10.83 30.19 -3.87
CA GLY A 43 9.93 30.08 -2.71
C GLY A 43 10.04 28.73 -2.01
N LYS A 44 9.38 28.60 -0.85
CA LYS A 44 9.35 27.35 -0.08
C LYS A 44 8.68 26.22 -0.88
N ARG A 45 8.89 24.98 -0.45
CA ARG A 45 8.12 23.81 -0.89
C ARG A 45 7.62 23.07 0.32
N LEU A 46 6.31 23.05 0.47
CA LEU A 46 5.61 22.44 1.59
C LEU A 46 4.81 21.25 1.09
N ILE A 47 4.67 20.24 1.95
CA ILE A 47 3.70 19.15 1.71
C ILE A 47 2.31 19.65 2.07
N GLY A 48 1.38 19.48 1.14
CA GLY A 48 -0.06 19.60 1.35
C GLY A 48 -0.74 18.24 1.19
N PHE A 49 -1.75 17.97 2.01
CA PHE A 49 -2.55 16.75 1.89
C PHE A 49 -4.01 16.97 2.26
N LYS A 50 -4.89 16.10 1.79
CA LYS A 50 -6.32 16.08 2.15
C LYS A 50 -6.68 14.80 2.89
N LYS A 51 -7.67 14.88 3.78
CA LYS A 51 -8.20 13.74 4.53
C LYS A 51 -9.69 13.59 4.30
N SER A 52 -10.16 12.34 4.20
CA SER A 52 -11.58 12.03 4.13
C SER A 52 -11.87 10.63 4.65
N ALA A 53 -13.07 10.47 5.24
CA ALA A 53 -13.62 9.18 5.61
C ALA A 53 -14.38 8.50 4.45
N GLU A 54 -14.77 9.27 3.43
CA GLU A 54 -15.74 8.86 2.41
C GLU A 54 -15.11 8.62 1.04
N ASP A 55 -13.91 9.16 0.80
CA ASP A 55 -13.23 9.00 -0.48
C ASP A 55 -12.90 7.53 -0.76
N GLU A 56 -13.16 7.11 -1.99
CA GLU A 56 -12.94 5.75 -2.47
C GLU A 56 -11.45 5.44 -2.62
N TYR A 57 -10.61 6.45 -2.84
CA TYR A 57 -9.18 6.28 -3.04
C TYR A 57 -8.39 6.89 -1.90
N VAL A 58 -7.51 6.09 -1.33
CA VAL A 58 -6.67 6.46 -0.18
C VAL A 58 -5.21 6.32 -0.53
N VAL A 59 -4.38 7.19 0.03
CA VAL A 59 -2.92 7.11 -0.06
C VAL A 59 -2.45 5.93 0.79
N THR A 60 -1.70 5.03 0.18
CA THR A 60 -1.25 3.79 0.80
C THR A 60 0.21 3.84 1.22
N ASP A 61 1.04 4.54 0.46
CA ASP A 61 2.48 4.67 0.73
C ASP A 61 3.05 5.97 0.15
N ILE A 62 4.16 6.43 0.71
CA ILE A 62 4.91 7.62 0.27
C ILE A 62 6.38 7.24 0.16
N VAL A 63 7.01 7.61 -0.95
CA VAL A 63 8.44 7.43 -1.19
C VAL A 63 9.06 8.73 -1.68
N VAL A 64 10.35 8.89 -1.44
CA VAL A 64 11.16 9.95 -2.04
C VAL A 64 12.24 9.27 -2.86
N VAL A 65 12.29 9.60 -4.14
CA VAL A 65 13.29 9.09 -5.08
C VAL A 65 14.19 10.22 -5.53
N THR A 66 15.42 9.90 -5.92
CA THR A 66 16.32 10.85 -6.57
C THR A 66 15.92 11.03 -8.04
N ASP A 67 16.14 12.21 -8.62
CA ASP A 67 15.70 12.55 -9.99
C ASP A 67 16.35 11.68 -11.10
N ASP A 68 17.42 10.96 -10.77
CA ASP A 68 18.11 10.01 -11.67
C ASP A 68 17.50 8.60 -11.65
N LYS A 69 16.57 8.33 -10.73
CA LYS A 69 15.90 7.03 -10.59
C LYS A 69 14.43 7.18 -10.99
N ASP A 70 13.95 6.21 -11.77
CA ASP A 70 12.52 6.07 -11.96
C ASP A 70 11.84 5.70 -10.63
N GLY A 71 10.65 6.24 -10.42
CA GLY A 71 9.79 5.84 -9.30
C GLY A 71 9.33 4.40 -9.45
N PRO A 72 8.91 3.72 -8.37
CA PRO A 72 8.31 2.39 -8.50
C PRO A 72 7.01 2.45 -9.32
N ASP A 73 6.72 1.39 -10.08
CA ASP A 73 5.67 1.36 -11.12
C ASP A 73 4.28 1.87 -10.66
N ASP A 74 3.90 1.60 -9.41
CA ASP A 74 2.57 1.95 -8.86
C ASP A 74 2.53 3.32 -8.13
N TYR A 75 3.56 4.16 -8.31
CA TYR A 75 3.67 5.44 -7.60
C TYR A 75 3.53 6.62 -8.55
N ALA A 76 2.63 7.53 -8.19
CA ALA A 76 2.47 8.80 -8.88
C ALA A 76 3.52 9.81 -8.39
N PRO A 77 4.35 10.38 -9.28
CA PRO A 77 5.30 11.42 -8.91
C PRO A 77 4.61 12.78 -8.70
N ILE A 78 5.20 13.62 -7.85
CA ILE A 78 4.81 15.02 -7.63
C ILE A 78 5.96 15.94 -8.11
N PRO A 79 6.15 16.07 -9.44
CA PRO A 79 7.32 16.78 -9.99
C PRO A 79 7.20 18.31 -9.94
N ILE A 80 5.97 18.82 -9.76
CA ILE A 80 5.67 20.25 -9.78
C ILE A 80 4.75 20.64 -8.62
N THR A 81 4.79 21.91 -8.23
CA THR A 81 3.86 22.47 -7.25
C THR A 81 2.45 22.60 -7.83
N LYS A 82 1.45 22.33 -7.01
CA LYS A 82 0.03 22.41 -7.36
C LYS A 82 -0.42 23.85 -7.62
N ASP A 83 0.10 24.81 -6.85
CA ASP A 83 -0.28 26.22 -6.88
C ASP A 83 0.45 27.00 -8.00
N THR A 84 1.78 26.93 -8.04
CA THR A 84 2.60 27.75 -8.95
C THR A 84 3.10 27.01 -10.19
N ARG A 85 2.92 25.68 -10.27
CA ARG A 85 3.45 24.82 -11.35
C ARG A 85 4.97 24.96 -11.56
N GLU A 86 5.69 25.32 -10.51
CA GLU A 86 7.15 25.37 -10.49
C GLU A 86 7.73 23.99 -10.16
N LYS A 87 9.01 23.75 -10.45
CA LYS A 87 9.69 22.50 -10.07
C LYS A 87 9.50 22.22 -8.57
N GLY A 88 9.07 20.99 -8.25
CA GLY A 88 8.80 20.49 -6.91
C GLY A 88 10.05 20.53 -6.05
N LEU A 89 10.97 19.57 -6.19
CA LEU A 89 12.24 19.56 -5.47
C LEU A 89 13.43 19.57 -6.45
N LYS A 90 14.65 19.77 -5.96
CA LYS A 90 15.82 20.02 -6.82
C LYS A 90 16.45 18.75 -7.40
N LYS A 91 16.69 17.75 -6.53
CA LYS A 91 17.39 16.48 -6.82
C LYS A 91 16.54 15.25 -6.50
N HIS A 92 15.33 15.48 -6.02
CA HIS A 92 14.44 14.44 -5.55
C HIS A 92 13.03 14.69 -6.08
N THR A 93 12.24 13.63 -6.12
CA THR A 93 10.82 13.68 -6.41
C THR A 93 10.09 12.90 -5.32
N VAL A 94 9.06 13.54 -4.73
CA VAL A 94 8.14 12.84 -3.83
C VAL A 94 7.16 12.07 -4.70
N CYS A 95 6.97 10.79 -4.41
CA CYS A 95 6.00 9.94 -5.07
C CYS A 95 5.10 9.30 -4.03
N TYR A 96 3.88 8.93 -4.42
CA TYR A 96 2.94 8.26 -3.52
C TYR A 96 2.08 7.27 -4.30
N SER A 97 1.67 6.19 -3.63
CA SER A 97 0.74 5.22 -4.19
C SER A 97 -0.67 5.49 -3.67
N ARG A 98 -1.66 5.22 -4.52
CA ARG A 98 -3.09 5.27 -4.16
C ARG A 98 -3.72 3.93 -4.45
N GLY A 99 -4.51 3.45 -3.51
CA GLY A 99 -5.32 2.24 -3.67
C GLY A 99 -6.79 2.52 -3.42
N HIS A 100 -7.64 1.67 -3.99
CA HIS A 100 -9.06 1.70 -3.69
C HIS A 100 -9.30 1.20 -2.25
N ARG A 101 -10.05 1.96 -1.46
CA ARG A 101 -10.26 1.77 -0.02
C ARG A 101 -10.76 0.36 0.34
N GLN A 102 -11.56 -0.26 -0.54
CA GLN A 102 -12.09 -1.60 -0.29
C GLN A 102 -11.07 -2.73 -0.53
N SER A 103 -10.07 -2.51 -1.39
CA SER A 103 -9.05 -3.52 -1.71
C SER A 103 -7.76 -3.34 -0.92
N SER A 104 -7.42 -2.10 -0.55
CA SER A 104 -6.25 -1.79 0.28
C SER A 104 -6.36 -2.38 1.68
N GLU A 105 -5.24 -2.86 2.23
CA GLU A 105 -5.18 -3.38 3.61
C GLU A 105 -4.97 -2.26 4.63
N LYS A 106 -4.10 -1.31 4.30
CA LYS A 106 -3.72 -0.19 5.15
C LYS A 106 -3.76 1.11 4.35
N ALA A 107 -3.94 2.22 5.05
CA ALA A 107 -3.88 3.56 4.48
C ALA A 107 -3.20 4.52 5.45
N ILE A 108 -2.64 5.60 4.91
CA ILE A 108 -1.96 6.62 5.69
C ILE A 108 -2.99 7.49 6.43
N THR A 109 -2.77 7.71 7.72
CA THR A 109 -3.61 8.55 8.58
C THR A 109 -2.96 9.88 8.97
N GLU A 110 -1.64 9.88 9.11
CA GLU A 110 -0.83 11.01 9.55
C GLU A 110 0.49 11.07 8.77
N ILE A 111 0.94 12.29 8.47
CA ILE A 111 2.26 12.58 7.89
C ILE A 111 2.91 13.65 8.78
N TYR A 112 4.17 13.45 9.13
CA TYR A 112 5.01 14.42 9.81
C TYR A 112 6.34 14.61 9.08
N LEU A 113 7.01 15.70 9.43
CA LEU A 113 8.36 16.01 9.01
C LEU A 113 9.27 15.90 10.24
N VAL A 114 10.40 15.22 10.10
CA VAL A 114 11.47 15.22 11.11
C VAL A 114 12.75 15.71 10.49
N ASN A 115 13.60 16.38 11.28
CA ASN A 115 14.94 16.78 10.86
C ASN A 115 16.01 16.03 11.68
N PRO A 116 16.55 14.91 11.16
CA PRO A 116 17.58 14.13 11.85
C PRO A 116 18.83 14.95 12.21
N SER A 117 19.22 15.90 11.34
CA SER A 117 20.34 16.82 11.57
C SER A 117 20.13 17.77 12.75
N LYS A 118 18.89 17.91 13.24
CA LYS A 118 18.51 18.66 14.45
C LYS A 118 18.13 17.75 15.62
N ASN A 119 18.61 16.50 15.64
CA ASN A 119 18.31 15.51 16.68
C ASN A 119 16.80 15.26 16.83
N GLU A 120 16.07 15.22 15.72
CA GLU A 120 14.70 14.72 15.68
C GLU A 120 14.70 13.26 15.23
N ALA A 121 14.13 12.40 16.07
CA ALA A 121 13.94 10.99 15.75
C ALA A 121 12.53 10.78 15.20
N VAL A 122 12.41 9.79 14.31
CA VAL A 122 11.11 9.30 13.83
C VAL A 122 10.33 8.76 15.04
N PRO A 123 9.07 9.18 15.26
CA PRO A 123 8.29 8.69 16.38
C PRO A 123 8.03 7.17 16.29
N PRO A 124 7.79 6.49 17.42
CA PRO A 124 7.31 5.11 17.43
C PRO A 124 6.06 4.96 16.55
N TYR A 125 5.96 3.84 15.83
CA TYR A 125 4.85 3.50 14.94
C TYR A 125 4.71 4.35 13.67
N PHE A 126 5.70 5.21 13.38
CA PHE A 126 5.82 5.89 12.09
C PHE A 126 6.87 5.20 11.21
N THR A 127 6.58 5.13 9.92
CA THR A 127 7.52 4.72 8.88
C THR A 127 8.17 5.98 8.31
N ALA A 128 9.49 5.98 8.17
CA ALA A 128 10.22 7.06 7.50
C ALA A 128 10.52 6.68 6.05
N VAL A 129 10.43 7.67 5.15
CA VAL A 129 10.93 7.50 3.78
C VAL A 129 12.45 7.35 3.78
N SER A 130 12.99 6.62 2.80
CA SER A 130 14.41 6.27 2.74
C SER A 130 15.35 7.45 2.48
N GLU A 131 14.89 8.42 1.68
CA GLU A 131 15.71 9.57 1.25
C GLU A 131 15.31 10.82 2.03
N THR A 132 16.31 11.60 2.46
CA THR A 132 16.09 12.91 3.09
C THR A 132 16.14 14.01 2.05
N VAL A 133 15.34 15.06 2.21
CA VAL A 133 15.35 16.25 1.33
C VAL A 133 15.54 17.48 2.19
N ASN A 134 16.58 18.28 1.91
CA ASN A 134 16.90 19.49 2.67
C ASN A 134 17.01 19.22 4.18
N ASP A 135 17.73 18.16 4.56
CA ASP A 135 17.87 17.64 5.93
C ASP A 135 16.58 17.19 6.62
N ILE A 136 15.47 17.10 5.88
CA ILE A 136 14.16 16.69 6.39
C ILE A 136 13.80 15.30 5.85
N THR A 137 13.32 14.45 6.75
CA THR A 137 12.73 13.15 6.43
C THR A 137 11.22 13.25 6.58
N ILE A 138 10.49 12.78 5.57
CA ILE A 138 9.04 12.58 5.65
C ILE A 138 8.78 11.27 6.41
N CYS A 139 7.91 11.30 7.41
CA CYS A 139 7.45 10.09 8.07
C CYS A 139 5.92 10.04 8.12
N PHE A 140 5.37 8.84 8.13
CA PHE A 140 3.93 8.65 8.07
C PHE A 140 3.49 7.44 8.88
N LYS A 141 2.24 7.47 9.34
CA LYS A 141 1.60 6.37 10.06
C LYS A 141 0.53 5.76 9.19
N THR A 142 0.46 4.42 9.20
CA THR A 142 -0.57 3.65 8.51
C THR A 142 -1.48 2.96 9.52
N GLU A 143 -2.75 2.84 9.18
CA GLU A 143 -3.73 2.05 9.94
C GLU A 143 -4.48 1.09 9.01
N ALA A 144 -4.95 -0.02 9.59
CA ALA A 144 -5.72 -1.00 8.85
C ALA A 144 -7.07 -0.43 8.43
N ILE A 145 -7.46 -0.63 7.18
CA ILE A 145 -8.76 -0.22 6.68
C ILE A 145 -9.80 -1.23 7.17
N PRO A 146 -10.88 -0.80 7.85
CA PRO A 146 -11.94 -1.70 8.28
C PRO A 146 -12.58 -2.40 7.08
N LYS A 147 -12.30 -3.70 6.92
CA LYS A 147 -12.91 -4.51 5.86
C LYS A 147 -14.30 -4.96 6.28
N ILE A 148 -15.30 -4.67 5.47
CA ILE A 148 -16.61 -5.32 5.60
C ILE A 148 -16.38 -6.80 5.29
N LYS A 149 -16.47 -7.65 6.33
CA LYS A 149 -16.48 -9.10 6.15
C LYS A 149 -17.74 -9.44 5.34
N ARG A 150 -17.60 -9.56 4.02
CA ARG A 150 -18.66 -10.17 3.21
C ARG A 150 -18.84 -11.60 3.73
N PRO A 151 -20.07 -12.05 4.04
CA PRO A 151 -20.33 -13.45 4.30
C PRO A 151 -19.70 -14.29 3.18
N ALA A 152 -19.09 -15.42 3.54
CA ALA A 152 -18.58 -16.33 2.53
C ALA A 152 -19.71 -16.62 1.53
N PRO A 153 -19.45 -16.60 0.21
CA PRO A 153 -20.42 -17.07 -0.76
C PRO A 153 -20.92 -18.44 -0.29
N SER A 154 -22.24 -18.62 -0.21
CA SER A 154 -22.84 -19.90 0.17
C SER A 154 -22.18 -20.99 -0.67
N THR A 155 -21.62 -22.00 -0.01
CA THR A 155 -21.04 -23.15 -0.68
C THR A 155 -22.04 -23.67 -1.72
N PRO A 156 -21.65 -23.85 -2.99
CA PRO A 156 -22.55 -24.40 -3.99
C PRO A 156 -23.14 -25.72 -3.46
N PRO A 157 -24.45 -25.98 -3.67
CA PRO A 157 -25.07 -27.22 -3.26
C PRO A 157 -24.24 -28.39 -3.78
N LYS A 158 -23.82 -29.29 -2.90
CA LYS A 158 -23.32 -30.60 -3.33
C LYS A 158 -24.48 -31.29 -4.03
N GLU A 159 -24.48 -31.32 -5.36
CA GLU A 159 -25.40 -32.16 -6.12
C GLU A 159 -25.13 -33.62 -5.76
N GLN A 160 -25.89 -34.13 -4.79
CA GLN A 160 -26.10 -35.56 -4.67
C GLN A 160 -26.93 -35.96 -5.89
N SER A 161 -26.34 -36.74 -6.79
CA SER A 161 -27.02 -37.35 -7.93
C SER A 161 -28.18 -38.20 -7.42
N GLN A 162 -29.36 -37.61 -7.29
CA GLN A 162 -30.61 -38.35 -7.11
C GLN A 162 -31.37 -38.29 -8.43
N LEU A 163 -31.27 -39.40 -9.17
CA LEU A 163 -32.20 -39.74 -10.22
C LEU A 163 -33.60 -39.72 -9.62
N LEU A 164 -34.53 -38.89 -10.13
CA LEU A 164 -35.96 -39.18 -10.23
C LEU A 164 -36.68 -38.08 -11.02
N ASN A 165 -37.56 -38.55 -11.91
CA ASN A 165 -38.30 -37.81 -12.93
C ASN A 165 -39.39 -36.85 -12.38
N THR A 166 -39.90 -36.04 -13.31
CA THR A 166 -41.22 -35.36 -13.40
C THR A 166 -41.42 -33.89 -12.94
N ALA A 167 -41.50 -33.02 -13.97
CA ALA A 167 -42.39 -31.86 -14.19
C ALA A 167 -42.05 -30.46 -13.57
N PRO A 168 -42.46 -29.36 -14.25
CA PRO A 168 -41.60 -28.19 -14.45
C PRO A 168 -41.86 -27.06 -13.44
N LYS A 169 -40.80 -26.33 -13.08
CA LYS A 169 -40.89 -25.06 -12.35
C LYS A 169 -40.05 -23.99 -13.05
N VAL A 170 -40.77 -23.10 -13.73
CA VAL A 170 -40.43 -21.75 -14.21
C VAL A 170 -38.93 -21.39 -14.17
N SER A 171 -38.29 -21.48 -15.34
CA SER A 171 -36.92 -21.07 -15.57
C SER A 171 -36.83 -19.56 -15.83
N VAL A 172 -36.10 -18.85 -14.97
CA VAL A 172 -35.39 -17.62 -15.37
C VAL A 172 -34.15 -18.10 -16.12
N SER A 173 -34.23 -18.20 -17.45
CA SER A 173 -33.14 -18.72 -18.26
C SER A 173 -32.01 -17.69 -18.37
N SER A 174 -30.94 -17.87 -17.58
CA SER A 174 -29.63 -17.35 -17.98
C SER A 174 -29.16 -18.15 -19.20
N GLY A 175 -28.71 -17.47 -20.26
CA GLY A 175 -28.37 -18.07 -21.58
C GLY A 175 -27.20 -19.07 -21.61
N ILE A 176 -26.82 -19.63 -20.47
CA ILE A 176 -25.78 -20.65 -20.30
C ILE A 176 -26.31 -21.93 -19.62
N ASP A 177 -27.58 -21.96 -19.21
CA ASP A 177 -28.16 -23.08 -18.49
C ASP A 177 -28.41 -24.24 -19.47
N GLY A 178 -27.65 -25.33 -19.32
CA GLY A 178 -27.70 -26.50 -20.21
C GLY A 178 -26.48 -26.71 -21.12
N VAL A 179 -25.46 -25.86 -21.06
CA VAL A 179 -24.17 -26.16 -21.72
C VAL A 179 -23.33 -27.02 -20.77
N PRO A 180 -23.07 -28.30 -21.08
CA PRO A 180 -22.21 -29.13 -20.24
C PRO A 180 -20.78 -28.60 -20.28
N PHE A 181 -20.20 -28.38 -19.11
CA PHE A 181 -18.76 -28.12 -19.03
C PHE A 181 -18.03 -29.41 -19.43
N GLN A 182 -17.20 -29.33 -20.47
CA GLN A 182 -16.27 -30.40 -20.83
C GLN A 182 -14.87 -29.87 -20.60
N ILE A 183 -14.10 -30.55 -19.76
CA ILE A 183 -12.68 -30.23 -19.62
C ILE A 183 -12.01 -30.47 -20.97
N ASN A 184 -11.11 -29.56 -21.39
CA ASN A 184 -10.37 -29.76 -22.62
C ASN A 184 -9.70 -31.14 -22.56
N PRO A 185 -9.85 -32.02 -23.57
CA PRO A 185 -9.33 -33.38 -23.54
C PRO A 185 -7.84 -33.47 -23.17
N LYS A 186 -7.06 -32.42 -23.44
CA LYS A 186 -5.65 -32.30 -23.03
C LYS A 186 -5.39 -32.31 -21.52
N PHE A 187 -6.44 -32.09 -20.71
CA PHE A 187 -6.41 -32.08 -19.25
C PHE A 187 -7.29 -33.17 -18.63
N ASN A 188 -7.68 -34.19 -19.39
CA ASN A 188 -8.39 -35.33 -18.83
C ASN A 188 -7.40 -36.14 -17.97
N THR A 189 -7.24 -35.73 -16.71
CA THR A 189 -6.37 -36.37 -15.73
C THR A 189 -6.93 -37.74 -15.37
N SER A 190 -6.54 -38.75 -16.14
CA SER A 190 -6.46 -40.09 -15.61
C SER A 190 -5.48 -40.05 -14.43
N SER A 191 -5.91 -40.65 -13.33
CA SER A 191 -5.28 -40.65 -12.01
C SER A 191 -3.88 -41.31 -12.00
N GLY A 192 -2.85 -40.64 -12.54
CA GLY A 192 -1.48 -41.17 -12.48
C GLY A 192 -0.35 -40.37 -13.13
N GLY A 193 -0.56 -39.16 -13.65
CA GLY A 193 0.50 -38.37 -14.30
C GLY A 193 0.70 -37.02 -13.64
N SER A 194 1.89 -36.80 -13.08
CA SER A 194 2.35 -35.51 -12.54
C SER A 194 2.22 -34.40 -13.59
N ASP A 195 1.48 -33.35 -13.26
CA ASP A 195 1.50 -32.09 -14.02
C ASP A 195 2.94 -31.51 -13.97
N PRO A 196 3.64 -31.36 -15.12
CA PRO A 196 5.03 -30.90 -15.15
C PRO A 196 5.21 -29.46 -14.61
N LEU A 197 4.11 -28.69 -14.44
CA LEU A 197 4.16 -27.36 -13.82
C LEU A 197 4.10 -27.38 -12.29
N ILE A 198 3.65 -28.49 -11.67
CA ILE A 198 3.49 -28.62 -10.20
C ILE A 198 4.58 -29.52 -9.58
N ALA A 199 5.32 -30.27 -10.39
CA ALA A 199 6.27 -31.29 -9.91
C ALA A 199 7.46 -30.75 -9.07
N ASN A 200 7.73 -29.44 -9.11
CA ASN A 200 8.88 -28.83 -8.43
C ASN A 200 8.52 -28.00 -7.19
N MET A 201 7.28 -28.02 -6.69
CA MET A 201 7.02 -27.50 -5.35
C MET A 201 7.60 -28.48 -4.32
N LEU A 202 8.72 -28.10 -3.71
CA LEU A 202 9.31 -28.84 -2.61
C LEU A 202 8.36 -28.74 -1.40
N PHE A 203 7.51 -29.74 -1.21
CA PHE A 203 6.70 -29.86 0.00
C PHE A 203 7.65 -30.23 1.15
N VAL A 204 7.94 -29.27 2.02
CA VAL A 204 8.74 -29.46 3.23
C VAL A 204 7.79 -29.70 4.40
N SER A 205 8.05 -30.73 5.20
CA SER A 205 7.23 -31.04 6.37
C SER A 205 7.37 -29.96 7.45
N PRO A 206 6.34 -29.73 8.28
CA PRO A 206 6.44 -28.80 9.41
C PRO A 206 7.58 -29.18 10.37
N GLU A 207 7.87 -30.47 10.52
CA GLU A 207 8.98 -30.97 11.34
C GLU A 207 10.35 -30.60 10.75
N ASP A 208 10.50 -30.67 9.42
CA ASP A 208 11.72 -30.26 8.73
C ASP A 208 11.97 -28.75 8.84
N ILE A 209 10.91 -27.95 8.73
CA ILE A 209 10.99 -26.49 8.94
C ILE A 209 11.45 -26.21 10.37
N GLN A 210 10.84 -26.86 11.35
CA GLN A 210 11.20 -26.67 12.75
C GLN A 210 12.67 -27.03 12.99
N ARG A 211 13.15 -28.18 12.49
CA ARG A 211 14.57 -28.56 12.61
C ARG A 211 15.53 -27.55 11.97
N LYS A 212 15.18 -27.03 10.78
CA LYS A 212 16.07 -26.13 10.02
C LYS A 212 16.19 -24.74 10.65
N TYR A 213 15.11 -24.25 11.26
CA TYR A 213 15.01 -22.87 11.74
C TYR A 213 14.90 -22.75 13.26
N GLN A 214 15.15 -23.83 14.00
CA GLN A 214 15.17 -23.78 15.45
C GLN A 214 16.41 -23.01 15.94
N TYR A 215 16.18 -21.76 16.33
CA TYR A 215 17.20 -20.87 16.89
C TYR A 215 17.23 -21.03 18.42
N SER A 216 18.37 -21.46 18.96
CA SER A 216 18.49 -21.87 20.38
C SER A 216 18.77 -20.71 21.36
N PHE A 217 19.04 -19.50 20.87
CA PHE A 217 19.42 -18.31 21.64
C PHE A 217 20.67 -18.45 22.54
N ASP A 218 21.52 -19.46 22.30
CA ASP A 218 22.71 -19.68 23.13
C ASP A 218 23.74 -18.56 22.96
N LEU A 219 23.87 -18.03 21.73
CA LEU A 219 24.79 -16.95 21.41
C LEU A 219 24.44 -15.65 22.15
N GLU A 220 23.15 -15.30 22.27
CA GLU A 220 22.75 -14.08 22.99
C GLU A 220 22.90 -14.22 24.50
N ARG A 221 22.70 -15.44 25.02
CA ARG A 221 22.91 -15.72 26.46
C ARG A 221 24.37 -15.60 26.87
N GLU A 222 25.31 -15.88 25.97
CA GLU A 222 26.75 -15.78 26.25
C GLU A 222 27.24 -14.32 26.31
N VAL A 223 26.61 -13.40 25.57
CA VAL A 223 26.97 -11.96 25.55
C VAL A 223 26.52 -11.21 26.81
N THR A 224 25.61 -11.79 27.60
CA THR A 224 25.02 -11.12 28.78
C THR A 224 25.74 -11.46 30.11
N ARG A 225 26.91 -12.12 30.06
CA ARG A 225 27.66 -12.53 31.26
C ARG A 225 29.03 -11.86 31.35
#